data_AF-A0A662INF5-F1
#
_entry.id   AF-A0A662INF5-F1
#
_cell.length_a   1.000
_cell.length_b   1.000
_cell.length_c   1.000
_cell.angle_alpha   90.00
_cell.angle_beta   90.00
_cell.angle_gamma   90.00
#
_symmetry.space_group_name_H-M   'P 1'
#
loop_
_entity.id
_entity.type
_entity.pdbx_description
1 polymer ?
#
loop_
_entity_poly.entity_id
_entity_poly.type
_entity_poly.pdbx_seq_one_letter_code
_entity_poly.pdbx_strand_id
1 'polypeptide(L)'
;MFITEFAKVCLMVRGELEELEEVCSEISGLGFMRFPHLARLYRAFGQRFSSALEALRERRVKRYVLRQGKRSTWVVVGKTGEYVVMPRAPYCSCDDFYFRVIDGEAKLCY
;
A
#
# COMPACT_ATOMS: atom_id res chain seq x y z
N MET A 1 -20.92 -19.01 9.64
CA MET A 1 -20.42 -17.71 10.12
C MET A 1 -19.09 -17.34 9.42
N PHE A 2 -18.07 -18.21 9.47
CA PHE A 2 -16.75 -17.94 8.84
C PHE A 2 -16.73 -17.69 7.31
N ILE A 3 -17.53 -18.41 6.51
CA ILE A 3 -17.49 -18.28 5.04
C ILE A 3 -18.04 -16.93 4.56
N THR A 4 -19.07 -16.42 5.22
CA THR A 4 -19.69 -15.12 4.89
C THR A 4 -18.81 -13.94 5.28
N GLU A 5 -18.09 -14.04 6.40
CA GLU A 5 -17.10 -13.02 6.80
C GLU A 5 -15.89 -13.02 5.87
N PHE A 6 -15.35 -14.19 5.53
CA PHE A 6 -14.22 -14.30 4.61
C PHE A 6 -14.55 -13.77 3.20
N ALA A 7 -15.76 -14.05 2.69
CA ALA A 7 -16.22 -13.51 1.41
C ALA A 7 -16.38 -11.97 1.45
N LYS A 8 -16.84 -11.42 2.57
CA LYS A 8 -17.00 -9.97 2.78
C LYS A 8 -15.66 -9.26 2.88
N VAL A 9 -14.69 -9.88 3.56
CA VAL A 9 -13.29 -9.43 3.60
C VAL A 9 -12.70 -9.47 2.20
N CYS A 10 -12.81 -10.58 1.46
CA CYS A 10 -12.34 -10.68 0.07
C CYS A 10 -13.00 -9.67 -0.90
N LEU A 11 -14.25 -9.26 -0.67
CA LEU A 11 -14.95 -8.23 -1.45
C LEU A 11 -14.45 -6.82 -1.10
N MET A 12 -14.35 -6.50 0.19
CA MET A 12 -13.82 -5.23 0.68
C MET A 12 -12.38 -5.01 0.20
N VAL A 13 -11.58 -6.07 0.26
CA VAL A 13 -10.17 -6.10 -0.12
C VAL A 13 -9.97 -6.03 -1.64
N ARG A 14 -10.97 -6.43 -2.46
CA ARG A 14 -10.94 -6.18 -3.93
C ARG A 14 -11.21 -4.73 -4.28
N GLY A 15 -12.17 -4.09 -3.61
CA GLY A 15 -12.49 -2.67 -3.82
C GLY A 15 -11.34 -1.72 -3.48
N GLU A 16 -10.47 -2.08 -2.51
CA GLU A 16 -9.29 -1.27 -2.16
C GLU A 16 -8.32 -1.08 -3.34
N LEU A 17 -8.05 -2.14 -4.11
CA LEU A 17 -7.11 -2.07 -5.23
C LEU A 17 -7.69 -1.30 -6.42
N GLU A 18 -8.97 -1.52 -6.73
CA GLU A 18 -9.66 -0.79 -7.81
C GLU A 18 -9.67 0.72 -7.54
N GLU A 19 -10.02 1.12 -6.31
CA GLU A 19 -10.02 2.54 -5.91
C GLU A 19 -8.61 3.15 -6.01
N LEU A 20 -7.57 2.40 -5.61
CA LEU A 20 -6.18 2.86 -5.70
C LEU A 20 -5.73 3.04 -7.15
N GLU A 21 -6.05 2.09 -8.03
CA GLU A 21 -5.70 2.15 -9.45
C GLU A 21 -6.37 3.34 -10.14
N GLU A 22 -7.66 3.57 -9.87
CA GLU A 22 -8.39 4.72 -10.40
C GLU A 22 -7.74 6.05 -9.96
N VAL A 23 -7.51 6.22 -8.67
CA VAL A 23 -6.92 7.46 -8.14
C VAL A 23 -5.50 7.66 -8.67
N CYS A 24 -4.71 6.59 -8.83
CA CYS A 24 -3.37 6.68 -9.42
C CYS A 24 -3.40 7.08 -10.89
N SER A 25 -4.39 6.60 -11.65
CA SER A 25 -4.61 7.00 -13.06
C SER A 25 -4.92 8.49 -13.16
N GLU A 26 -5.84 8.99 -12.33
CA GLU A 26 -6.21 10.42 -12.27
C GLU A 26 -5.00 11.31 -11.90
N ILE A 27 -4.23 10.91 -10.89
CA ILE A 27 -3.03 11.65 -10.45
C ILE A 27 -1.96 11.64 -11.53
N SER A 28 -1.78 10.52 -12.23
CA SER A 28 -0.78 10.42 -13.30
C SER A 28 -1.09 11.36 -14.47
N GLY A 29 -2.37 11.61 -14.75
CA GLY A 29 -2.81 12.59 -15.75
C GLY A 29 -2.64 14.06 -15.30
N LEU A 30 -2.76 14.34 -14.00
CA LEU A 30 -2.71 15.70 -13.44
C LEU A 30 -1.32 16.13 -12.98
N GLY A 31 -0.48 15.18 -12.56
CA GLY A 31 0.84 15.43 -11.95
C GLY A 31 0.81 15.82 -10.47
N PHE A 32 -0.36 15.94 -9.84
CA PHE A 32 -0.51 16.27 -8.43
C PHE A 32 -1.76 15.64 -7.80
N MET A 33 -1.73 15.49 -6.48
CA MET A 33 -2.85 14.95 -5.69
C MET A 33 -3.71 16.08 -5.14
N ARG A 34 -5.04 15.92 -5.20
CA ARG A 34 -6.03 16.89 -4.67
C ARG A 34 -6.76 16.32 -3.46
N PHE A 35 -7.46 17.17 -2.72
CA PHE A 35 -8.26 16.77 -1.56
C PHE A 35 -9.25 15.62 -1.85
N PRO A 36 -9.99 15.60 -2.97
CA PRO A 36 -10.87 14.47 -3.28
C PRO A 36 -10.13 13.13 -3.40
N HIS A 37 -8.93 13.13 -3.96
CA HIS A 37 -8.09 11.92 -4.07
C HIS A 37 -7.67 11.44 -2.67
N LEU A 38 -7.26 12.36 -1.78
CA LEU A 38 -6.92 12.07 -0.39
C LEU A 38 -8.11 11.48 0.38
N ALA A 39 -9.29 12.08 0.23
CA ALA A 39 -10.49 11.64 0.93
C ALA A 39 -10.97 10.26 0.47
N ARG A 40 -10.87 9.96 -0.84
CA ARG A 40 -11.18 8.64 -1.42
C ARG A 40 -10.24 7.57 -0.87
N LEU A 41 -8.94 7.81 -0.94
CA LEU A 41 -7.93 6.88 -0.42
C LEU A 41 -8.04 6.69 1.10
N TYR A 42 -8.31 7.76 1.86
CA TYR A 42 -8.54 7.65 3.30
C TYR A 42 -9.80 6.82 3.61
N ARG A 43 -10.87 6.94 2.82
CA ARG A 43 -12.07 6.12 3.00
C ARG A 43 -11.82 4.63 2.73
N ALA A 44 -11.01 4.32 1.71
CA ALA A 44 -10.69 2.94 1.35
C ALA A 44 -9.74 2.27 2.35
N PHE A 45 -8.66 2.96 2.74
CA PHE A 45 -7.55 2.36 3.51
C PHE A 45 -7.51 2.77 4.99
N GLY A 46 -8.23 3.84 5.36
CA GLY A 46 -8.27 4.36 6.73
C GLY A 46 -6.91 4.82 7.23
N GLN A 47 -6.56 4.39 8.46
CA GLN A 47 -5.30 4.75 9.12
C GLN A 47 -4.04 4.25 8.40
N ARG A 48 -4.15 3.20 7.57
CA ARG A 48 -3.03 2.71 6.74
C ARG A 48 -2.59 3.79 5.76
N PHE A 49 -3.55 4.44 5.10
CA PHE A 49 -3.27 5.54 4.19
C PHE A 49 -2.65 6.75 4.91
N SER A 50 -3.12 7.11 6.10
CA SER A 50 -2.49 8.17 6.90
C SER A 50 -1.03 7.86 7.20
N SER A 51 -0.73 6.62 7.57
CA SER A 51 0.62 6.15 7.85
C SER A 51 1.50 6.14 6.60
N ALA A 52 0.93 5.76 5.45
CA ALA A 52 1.59 5.79 4.15
C ALA A 52 1.94 7.22 3.72
N LEU A 53 0.98 8.14 3.86
CA LEU A 53 1.15 9.55 3.53
C LEU A 53 2.20 10.22 4.41
N GLU A 54 2.24 9.89 5.70
CA GLU A 54 3.27 10.35 6.62
C GLU A 54 4.66 9.82 6.20
N ALA A 55 4.76 8.54 5.82
CA ALA A 55 6.02 7.96 5.33
C ALA A 55 6.54 8.65 4.06
N LEU A 56 5.64 9.04 3.16
CA LEU A 56 5.99 9.83 1.98
C LEU A 56 6.44 11.24 2.35
N ARG A 57 5.69 11.93 3.21
CA ARG A 57 5.98 13.30 3.67
C ARG A 57 7.33 13.40 4.37
N GLU A 58 7.65 12.41 5.20
CA GLU A 58 8.90 12.31 5.96
C GLU A 58 10.06 11.73 5.15
N ARG A 59 9.86 11.47 3.84
CA ARG A 59 10.86 10.89 2.94
C ARG A 59 11.45 9.57 3.45
N ARG A 60 10.62 8.77 4.12
CA ARG A 60 10.97 7.44 4.65
C ARG A 60 10.92 6.32 3.62
N VAL A 61 10.60 6.64 2.36
CA VAL A 61 10.58 5.68 1.24
C VAL A 61 11.85 5.85 0.40
N LYS A 62 12.71 4.83 0.44
CA LYS A 62 13.99 4.78 -0.27
C LYS A 62 13.90 3.82 -1.45
N ARG A 63 14.45 4.21 -2.60
CA ARG A 63 14.57 3.35 -3.80
C ARG A 63 16.03 2.94 -4.00
N TYR A 64 16.30 1.65 -3.96
CA TYR A 64 17.60 1.09 -4.30
C TYR A 64 17.55 0.53 -5.73
N VAL A 65 18.41 1.07 -6.59
CA VAL A 65 18.58 0.59 -7.97
C VAL A 65 19.93 -0.11 -8.06
N LEU A 66 19.89 -1.42 -8.34
CA LEU A 66 21.11 -2.20 -8.54
C LEU A 66 21.78 -1.74 -9.84
N ARG A 67 23.03 -1.28 -9.76
CA ARG A 67 23.81 -0.72 -10.87
C ARG A 67 23.93 -1.66 -12.08
N GLN A 68 23.78 -2.97 -11.87
CA GLN A 68 23.89 -4.01 -12.90
C GLN A 68 22.54 -4.62 -13.34
N GLY A 69 21.38 -4.06 -12.98
CA GLY A 69 20.10 -4.67 -13.39
C GLY A 69 18.88 -3.76 -13.44
N LYS A 70 17.82 -4.23 -14.12
CA LYS A 70 16.46 -3.62 -14.14
C LYS A 70 15.65 -3.92 -12.86
N ARG A 71 16.30 -4.33 -11.77
CA ARG A 71 15.66 -4.68 -10.50
C ARG A 71 15.83 -3.50 -9.55
N SER A 72 14.72 -2.97 -9.07
CA SER A 72 14.68 -1.96 -8.02
C SER A 72 14.02 -2.54 -6.79
N THR A 73 14.68 -2.43 -5.65
CA THR A 73 14.15 -2.78 -4.33
C THR A 73 13.77 -1.49 -3.63
N TRP A 74 12.61 -1.49 -2.97
CA TRP A 74 12.16 -0.36 -2.19
C TRP A 74 12.32 -0.67 -0.70
N VAL A 75 12.62 0.35 0.08
CA VAL A 75 12.70 0.23 1.54
C VAL A 75 11.87 1.33 2.16
N VAL A 76 10.97 0.96 3.07
CA VAL A 76 10.17 1.89 3.86
C VAL A 76 10.70 1.87 5.29
N VAL A 77 11.18 3.01 5.78
CA VAL A 77 11.57 3.17 7.18
C VAL A 77 10.29 3.33 8.00
N GLY A 78 9.93 2.34 8.81
CA GLY A 78 8.81 2.44 9.76
C GLY A 78 9.28 2.85 11.15
N LYS A 79 8.39 2.70 12.14
CA LYS A 79 8.67 3.08 13.54
C LYS A 79 9.73 2.20 14.21
N THR A 80 9.70 0.91 13.90
CA THR A 80 10.49 -0.14 14.57
C THR A 80 11.66 -0.65 13.72
N GLY A 81 11.77 -0.25 12.45
CA GLY A 81 12.82 -0.72 11.56
C GLY A 81 12.63 -0.33 10.10
N GLU A 82 13.52 -0.82 9.26
CA GLU A 82 13.45 -0.67 7.80
C GLU A 82 12.82 -1.92 7.17
N TYR A 83 11.86 -1.71 6.27
CA TYR A 83 11.08 -2.79 5.65
C TYR A 83 11.32 -2.85 4.17
N VAL A 84 11.68 -4.03 3.67
CA VAL A 84 11.88 -4.28 2.25
C VAL A 84 10.53 -4.47 1.57
N VAL A 85 10.30 -3.70 0.52
CA VAL A 85 9.13 -3.80 -0.35
C VAL A 85 9.58 -4.26 -1.74
N MET A 86 8.96 -5.34 -2.20
CA MET A 86 9.18 -5.93 -3.53
C MET A 86 7.89 -5.91 -4.33
N PRO A 87 7.61 -4.82 -5.08
CA PRO A 87 6.34 -4.66 -5.78
C PRO A 87 6.06 -5.73 -6.85
N ARG A 88 7.12 -6.33 -7.43
CA ARG A 88 7.00 -7.40 -8.43
C ARG A 88 6.60 -8.75 -7.85
N ALA A 89 6.86 -8.97 -6.57
CA ALA A 89 6.55 -10.22 -5.86
C ALA A 89 5.47 -10.00 -4.77
N PRO A 90 4.58 -9.02 -4.99
CA PRO A 90 3.78 -8.29 -4.00
C PRO A 90 4.10 -8.59 -2.53
N TYR A 91 5.32 -8.26 -2.10
CA TYR A 91 5.83 -8.62 -0.77
C TYR A 91 6.30 -7.40 0.01
N CYS A 92 6.04 -7.41 1.33
CA CYS A 92 6.61 -6.50 2.29
C CYS A 92 7.14 -7.28 3.49
N SER A 93 8.30 -6.89 4.01
CA SER A 93 8.90 -7.55 5.18
C SER A 93 8.34 -7.07 6.53
N CYS A 94 7.28 -6.28 6.55
CA CYS A 94 6.67 -5.78 7.79
C CYS A 94 5.71 -6.81 8.41
N ASP A 95 5.53 -6.74 9.72
CA ASP A 95 4.63 -7.62 10.46
C ASP A 95 3.18 -7.57 9.94
N ASP A 96 2.68 -6.37 9.60
CA ASP A 96 1.34 -6.18 9.03
C ASP A 96 1.13 -6.98 7.73
N PHE A 97 2.18 -7.27 6.97
CA PHE A 97 2.08 -8.13 5.78
C PHE A 97 1.74 -9.57 6.18
N TYR A 98 2.46 -10.10 7.17
CA TYR A 98 2.25 -11.47 7.63
C TYR A 98 0.91 -11.64 8.35
N PHE A 99 0.51 -10.68 9.18
CA PHE A 99 -0.71 -10.80 9.97
C PHE A 99 -1.99 -10.37 9.24
N ARG A 100 -1.91 -9.43 8.28
CA ARG A 100 -3.12 -8.90 7.62
C ARG A 100 -3.20 -9.27 6.16
N VAL A 101 -2.08 -9.29 5.44
CA VAL A 101 -2.11 -9.53 3.99
C VAL A 101 -2.17 -11.02 3.66
N ILE A 102 -1.35 -11.83 4.34
CA ILE A 102 -1.36 -13.29 4.17
C ILE A 102 -2.69 -13.89 4.67
N ASP A 103 -3.19 -13.42 5.82
CA ASP A 103 -4.48 -13.86 6.37
C ASP A 103 -5.70 -13.30 5.60
N GLY A 104 -5.45 -12.44 4.61
CA GLY A 104 -6.46 -11.93 3.69
C GLY A 104 -7.30 -10.77 4.21
N GLU A 105 -7.01 -10.27 5.42
CA GLU A 105 -7.65 -9.10 6.05
C GLU A 105 -7.43 -7.79 5.27
N ALA A 106 -6.32 -7.70 4.51
CA ALA A 106 -5.95 -6.53 3.69
C ALA A 106 -5.22 -6.96 2.41
N LYS A 107 -5.20 -6.13 1.34
CA LYS A 107 -4.29 -6.35 0.20
C LYS A 107 -2.93 -5.67 0.36
N LEU A 108 -2.90 -4.54 1.06
CA LEU A 108 -1.72 -3.70 1.18
C LEU A 108 -1.46 -3.36 2.65
N CYS A 109 -0.17 -3.32 3.00
CA CYS A 109 0.31 -3.07 4.36
C CYS A 109 0.12 -1.60 4.79
N TYR A 110 0.18 -0.70 3.81
CA TYR A 110 0.08 0.75 3.94
C TYR A 110 -0.93 1.28 2.92
#